data_AF-A0A812IWI6-F1
#
_entry.id   AF-A0A812IWI6-F1
#
_cell.length_a   1.000
_cell.length_b   1.000
_cell.length_c   1.000
_cell.angle_alpha   90.00
_cell.angle_beta   90.00
_cell.angle_gamma   90.00
#
_symmetry.space_group_name_H-M   'P 1'
#
loop_
_entity.id
_entity.type
_entity.pdbx_description
1 polymer ?
#
loop_
_entity_poly.entity_id
_entity_poly.type
_entity_poly.pdbx_seq_one_letter_code
_entity_poly.pdbx_strand_id
1 'polypeptide(L)'
;MPLDPALKQLQIKVGAAKRTKKEYEAYVKEEGTQRSKIDAMRTTGEEEADIKKQMEVLNDTLTVLPDARHRLQKYATELRDFLAESHQEVPVVEGEDPEVQIILEARQLLREVDQTLGTQTAEEEPAEDVAGTGGTADVGDF
;
A
#
# COMPACT_ATOMS: atom_id res chain seq x y z
N MET A 1 31.08 -17.39 13.94
CA MET A 1 30.93 -18.17 12.70
C MET A 1 30.41 -17.23 11.62
N PRO A 2 30.85 -17.34 10.36
CA PRO A 2 30.23 -16.59 9.27
C PRO A 2 28.75 -16.99 9.16
N LEU A 3 27.86 -16.01 8.96
CA LEU A 3 26.45 -16.28 8.69
C LEU A 3 26.35 -17.17 7.45
N ASP A 4 25.47 -18.18 7.51
CA ASP A 4 25.10 -19.00 6.35
C ASP A 4 24.70 -18.07 5.18
N PRO A 5 25.26 -18.27 3.97
CA PRO A 5 24.84 -17.56 2.78
C PRO A 5 23.32 -17.52 2.56
N ALA A 6 22.60 -18.61 2.85
CA ALA A 6 21.15 -18.68 2.71
C ALA A 6 20.44 -17.79 3.75
N LEU A 7 20.90 -17.81 5.00
CA LEU A 7 20.39 -16.96 6.07
C LEU A 7 20.60 -15.48 5.77
N LYS A 8 21.77 -15.11 5.22
CA LYS A 8 22.06 -13.74 4.80
C LYS A 8 21.12 -13.28 3.69
N GLN A 9 20.85 -14.15 2.72
CA GLN A 9 19.92 -13.85 1.63
C GLN A 9 18.47 -13.70 2.14
N LEU A 10 18.06 -14.52 3.11
CA LEU A 10 16.78 -14.40 3.80
C LEU A 10 16.65 -13.01 4.45
N GLN A 11 17.65 -12.60 5.24
CA GLN A 11 17.65 -11.29 5.90
C GLN A 11 17.53 -10.13 4.90
N ILE A 12 18.22 -10.22 3.77
CA ILE A 12 18.14 -9.19 2.71
C ILE A 12 16.72 -9.09 2.16
N LYS A 13 16.09 -10.22 1.84
CA LYS A 13 14.73 -10.27 1.29
C LYS A 13 13.69 -9.78 2.31
N VAL A 14 13.79 -10.20 3.57
CA VAL A 14 12.95 -9.69 4.67
C VAL A 14 13.12 -8.18 4.81
N GLY A 15 14.36 -7.68 4.81
CA GLY A 15 14.65 -6.26 4.91
C GLY A 15 14.09 -5.44 3.74
N ALA A 16 14.16 -5.96 2.51
CA ALA A 16 13.58 -5.32 1.33
C ALA A 16 12.06 -5.22 1.44
N ALA A 17 11.37 -6.35 1.67
CA ALA A 17 9.92 -6.38 1.83
C ALA A 17 9.44 -5.48 2.98
N LYS A 18 10.13 -5.48 4.12
CA LYS A 18 9.78 -4.67 5.30
C LYS A 18 9.90 -3.16 5.04
N ARG A 19 10.96 -2.72 4.35
CA ARG A 19 11.12 -1.30 4.00
C ARG A 19 10.06 -0.84 3.00
N THR A 20 9.83 -1.62 1.95
CA THR A 20 8.83 -1.29 0.94
C THR A 20 7.41 -1.32 1.51
N LYS A 21 7.11 -2.21 2.47
CA LYS A 21 5.84 -2.20 3.21
C LYS A 21 5.61 -0.87 3.92
N LYS A 22 6.61 -0.42 4.69
CA LYS A 22 6.54 0.86 5.42
C LYS A 22 6.38 2.06 4.51
N GLU A 23 7.08 2.06 3.38
CA GLU A 23 6.96 3.09 2.35
C GLU A 23 5.53 3.14 1.79
N TYR A 24 4.98 1.98 1.41
CA TYR A 24 3.60 1.89 0.93
C TYR A 24 2.58 2.35 1.99
N GLU A 25 2.70 1.88 3.23
CA GLU A 25 1.84 2.31 4.34
C GLU A 25 1.89 3.82 4.58
N ALA A 26 3.06 4.45 4.39
CA ALA A 26 3.21 5.89 4.51
C ALA A 26 2.42 6.64 3.42
N TYR A 27 2.50 6.20 2.16
CA TYR A 27 1.74 6.80 1.06
C TYR A 27 0.22 6.61 1.21
N VAL A 28 -0.21 5.45 1.70
CA VAL A 28 -1.63 5.16 1.95
C VAL A 28 -2.18 6.05 3.07
N LYS A 29 -1.40 6.23 4.14
CA LYS A 29 -1.76 7.15 5.22
C LYS A 29 -1.81 8.60 4.74
N GLU A 30 -0.85 9.00 3.89
CA GLU A 30 -0.82 10.32 3.29
C GLU A 30 -2.06 10.56 2.41
N GLU A 31 -2.40 9.62 1.53
CA GLU A 31 -3.62 9.64 0.73
C GLU A 31 -4.87 9.85 1.60
N GLY A 32 -5.07 9.02 2.63
CA GLY A 32 -6.21 9.14 3.53
C GLY A 32 -6.28 10.49 4.26
N THR A 33 -5.12 11.03 4.66
CA THR A 33 -5.02 12.36 5.29
C THR A 33 -5.43 13.45 4.31
N GLN A 34 -4.98 13.37 3.06
CA GLN A 34 -5.27 14.35 2.02
C GLN A 34 -6.74 14.31 1.57
N ARG A 35 -7.33 13.12 1.42
CA ARG A 35 -8.76 12.95 1.15
C ARG A 35 -9.61 13.57 2.26
N SER A 36 -9.30 13.23 3.52
CA SER A 36 -9.98 13.79 4.70
C SER A 36 -9.89 15.32 4.75
N LYS A 37 -8.73 15.87 4.36
CA LYS A 37 -8.54 17.32 4.28
C LYS A 37 -9.42 17.95 3.19
N ILE A 38 -9.47 17.36 2.00
CA ILE A 38 -10.32 17.84 0.90
C ILE A 38 -11.79 17.83 1.30
N ASP A 39 -12.25 16.76 1.96
CA ASP A 39 -13.64 16.64 2.43
C ASP A 39 -13.96 17.70 3.51
N ALA A 40 -13.00 17.98 4.40
CA ALA A 40 -13.14 19.06 5.37
C ALA A 40 -13.22 20.44 4.69
N MET A 41 -12.35 20.74 3.71
CA MET A 41 -12.35 21.99 2.95
C MET A 41 -13.69 22.21 2.22
N ARG A 42 -14.25 21.14 1.64
CA ARG A 42 -15.59 21.16 1.02
C ARG A 42 -16.68 21.46 2.03
N THR A 43 -16.59 20.86 3.22
CA THR A 43 -17.59 21.04 4.30
C THR A 43 -17.54 22.45 4.90
N THR A 44 -16.35 23.02 5.04
CA THR A 44 -16.15 24.37 5.57
C THR A 44 -16.40 25.47 4.53
N GLY A 45 -16.63 25.10 3.27
CA GLY A 45 -16.93 26.03 2.18
C GLY A 45 -15.71 26.86 1.76
N GLU A 46 -14.52 26.25 1.78
CA GLU A 46 -13.31 26.88 1.23
C GLU A 46 -13.43 27.15 -0.27
N GLU A 47 -12.59 28.06 -0.78
CA GLU A 47 -12.64 28.44 -2.19
C GLU A 47 -12.24 27.26 -3.10
N GLU A 48 -12.95 27.12 -4.22
CA GLU A 48 -12.70 26.09 -5.23
C GLU A 48 -11.24 26.05 -5.72
N ALA A 49 -10.60 27.22 -5.79
CA ALA A 49 -9.19 27.31 -6.19
C ALA A 49 -8.25 26.64 -5.18
N ASP A 50 -8.57 26.70 -3.89
CA ASP A 50 -7.77 26.09 -2.83
C ASP A 50 -8.05 24.59 -2.72
N ILE A 51 -9.31 24.16 -2.87
CA ILE A 51 -9.68 22.74 -2.98
C ILE A 51 -8.93 22.10 -4.16
N LYS A 52 -8.89 22.77 -5.32
CA LYS A 52 -8.18 22.27 -6.51
C LYS A 52 -6.68 22.11 -6.25
N LYS A 53 -6.03 23.08 -5.61
CA LYS A 53 -4.61 22.94 -5.22
C LYS A 53 -4.40 21.75 -4.30
N GLN A 54 -5.29 21.52 -3.34
CA GLN A 54 -5.18 20.37 -2.45
C GLN A 54 -5.38 19.04 -3.19
N MET A 55 -6.24 19.00 -4.22
CA MET A 55 -6.37 17.84 -5.11
C MET A 55 -5.10 17.58 -5.93
N GLU A 56 -4.35 18.61 -6.33
CA GLU A 56 -3.05 18.44 -6.98
C GLU A 56 -2.04 17.76 -6.04
N VAL A 57 -2.01 18.16 -4.76
CA VAL A 57 -1.17 17.47 -3.74
C VAL A 57 -1.60 16.01 -3.56
N LEU A 58 -2.91 15.72 -3.58
CA LEU A 58 -3.41 14.34 -3.49
C LEU A 58 -2.94 13.54 -4.70
N ASN A 59 -3.02 14.14 -5.90
CA ASN A 59 -2.60 13.49 -7.13
C ASN A 59 -1.11 13.14 -7.11
N ASP A 60 -0.25 13.96 -6.53
CA ASP A 60 1.18 13.64 -6.39
C ASP A 60 1.38 12.33 -5.62
N THR A 61 0.67 12.10 -4.52
CA THR A 61 0.70 10.83 -3.79
C THR A 61 0.10 9.67 -4.60
N LEU A 62 -1.02 9.90 -5.29
CA LEU A 62 -1.67 8.88 -6.12
C LEU A 62 -0.81 8.42 -7.29
N THR A 63 0.08 9.27 -7.81
CA THR A 63 0.97 8.88 -8.92
C THR A 63 2.06 7.88 -8.51
N VAL A 64 2.48 7.88 -7.23
CA VAL A 64 3.57 7.01 -6.74
C VAL A 64 3.07 5.73 -6.08
N LEU A 65 1.83 5.74 -5.58
CA LEU A 65 1.23 4.63 -4.85
C LEU A 65 1.16 3.32 -5.66
N PRO A 66 0.83 3.32 -6.97
CA PRO A 66 0.80 2.09 -7.78
C PRO A 66 2.16 1.42 -7.90
N ASP A 67 3.24 2.19 -8.06
CA ASP A 67 4.60 1.63 -8.14
C ASP A 67 5.05 1.08 -6.78
N ALA A 68 4.76 1.80 -5.69
CA ALA A 68 5.03 1.32 -4.34
C ALA A 68 4.31 -0.02 -4.05
N ARG A 69 3.03 -0.14 -4.46
CA ARG A 69 2.23 -1.38 -4.38
C ARG A 69 2.87 -2.52 -5.18
N HIS A 70 3.26 -2.26 -6.43
CA HIS A 70 3.91 -3.27 -7.28
C HIS A 70 5.24 -3.75 -6.72
N ARG A 71 6.08 -2.83 -6.22
CA ARG A 71 7.37 -3.19 -5.59
C ARG A 71 7.15 -4.03 -4.33
N LEU A 72 6.13 -3.70 -3.52
CA LEU A 72 5.78 -4.48 -2.35
C LEU A 72 5.35 -5.91 -2.72
N GLN A 73 4.47 -6.05 -3.70
CA GLN A 73 4.04 -7.35 -4.23
C GLN A 73 5.24 -8.16 -4.73
N LYS A 74 6.12 -7.54 -5.52
CA LYS A 74 7.32 -8.18 -6.04
C LYS A 74 8.21 -8.73 -4.93
N TYR A 75 8.57 -7.91 -3.94
CA TYR A 75 9.46 -8.36 -2.85
C TYR A 75 8.80 -9.39 -1.93
N ALA A 76 7.48 -9.31 -1.75
CA ALA A 76 6.75 -10.33 -1.01
C ALA A 76 6.75 -11.68 -1.74
N THR A 77 6.53 -11.69 -3.06
CA THR A 77 6.65 -12.90 -3.89
C THR A 77 8.07 -13.47 -3.84
N GLU A 78 9.08 -12.65 -4.06
CA GLU A 78 10.49 -13.09 -3.99
C GLU A 78 10.90 -13.64 -2.62
N LEU A 79 10.26 -13.20 -1.53
CA LEU A 79 10.45 -13.72 -0.18
C LEU A 79 9.70 -15.05 0.02
N ARG A 80 8.46 -15.17 -0.49
CA ARG A 80 7.68 -16.42 -0.47
C ARG A 80 8.40 -17.54 -1.20
N ASP A 81 8.84 -17.26 -2.41
CA ASP A 81 9.53 -18.24 -3.25
C ASP A 81 10.80 -18.74 -2.56
N PHE A 82 11.57 -17.82 -1.97
CA PHE A 82 12.79 -18.18 -1.25
C PHE A 82 12.54 -19.01 0.01
N LEU A 83 11.46 -18.73 0.76
CA LEU A 83 11.05 -19.54 1.90
C LEU A 83 10.59 -20.94 1.47
N ALA A 84 9.87 -21.04 0.35
CA ALA A 84 9.40 -22.31 -0.18
C ALA A 84 10.55 -23.21 -0.67
N GLU A 85 11.57 -22.62 -1.29
CA GLU A 85 12.73 -23.36 -1.81
C GLU A 85 13.70 -23.80 -0.71
N SER A 86 13.97 -22.92 0.27
CA SER A 86 15.10 -23.12 1.20
C SER A 86 14.68 -23.43 2.64
N HIS A 87 13.42 -23.19 3.04
CA HIS A 87 13.00 -23.22 4.44
C HIS A 87 11.60 -23.84 4.65
N GLN A 88 11.28 -24.87 3.86
CA GLN A 88 9.96 -25.50 3.82
C GLN A 88 9.62 -26.27 5.11
N GLU A 89 10.58 -27.00 5.66
CA GLU A 89 10.42 -27.85 6.85
C GLU A 89 11.23 -27.34 8.05
N VAL A 90 11.13 -26.04 8.36
CA VAL A 90 11.71 -25.55 9.62
C VAL A 90 10.70 -25.74 10.74
N PRO A 91 10.98 -26.62 11.72
CA PRO A 91 10.06 -26.85 12.82
C PRO A 91 9.88 -25.54 13.58
N VAL A 92 8.62 -25.16 13.79
CA VAL A 92 8.24 -23.99 14.59
C VAL A 92 8.45 -24.34 16.06
N VAL A 93 9.71 -24.50 16.45
CA VAL A 93 10.11 -24.64 17.84
C VAL A 93 10.55 -23.25 18.27
N GLU A 94 9.90 -22.68 19.28
CA GLU A 94 10.42 -21.48 19.94
C GLU A 94 11.79 -21.84 20.53
N GLY A 95 12.84 -21.24 19.97
CA GLY A 95 14.22 -21.44 20.37
C GLY A 95 15.04 -20.20 20.03
N GLU A 96 16.21 -20.05 20.65
CA GLU A 96 17.13 -18.92 20.45
C GLU A 96 17.86 -18.97 19.10
N ASP A 97 17.49 -19.90 18.20
CA ASP A 97 18.13 -20.02 16.90
C ASP A 97 17.81 -18.78 16.04
N PRO A 98 18.81 -17.97 15.66
CA PRO A 98 18.58 -16.77 14.88
C PRO A 98 17.94 -17.06 13.52
N GLU A 99 18.18 -18.23 12.92
CA GLU A 99 17.55 -18.62 11.66
C GLU A 99 16.06 -18.83 11.81
N VAL A 100 15.64 -19.58 12.84
CA VAL A 100 14.22 -19.82 13.14
C VAL A 100 13.50 -18.49 13.39
N GLN A 101 14.11 -17.58 14.15
CA GLN A 101 13.53 -16.27 14.43
C GLN A 101 13.30 -15.43 13.17
N ILE A 102 14.24 -15.45 12.22
CA ILE A 102 14.13 -14.71 10.96
C ILE A 102 13.08 -15.32 10.05
N ILE A 103 12.94 -16.65 10.03
CA ILE A 103 11.89 -17.34 9.26
C ILE A 103 10.51 -17.00 9.82
N LEU A 104 10.34 -16.97 11.14
CA LEU A 104 9.10 -16.56 11.78
C LEU A 104 8.77 -15.10 11.48
N GLU A 105 9.76 -14.20 11.53
CA GLU A 105 9.60 -12.81 11.11
C GLU A 105 9.18 -12.71 9.65
N ALA A 106 9.83 -13.45 8.75
CA ALA A 106 9.51 -13.46 7.33
C ALA A 106 8.06 -13.92 7.07
N ARG A 107 7.63 -15.02 7.71
CA ARG A 107 6.26 -15.53 7.61
C ARG A 107 5.24 -14.53 8.17
N GLN A 108 5.56 -13.89 9.30
CA GLN A 108 4.71 -12.85 9.88
C GLN A 108 4.59 -11.64 8.95
N LEU A 109 5.71 -11.16 8.41
CA LEU A 109 5.74 -10.05 7.47
C LEU A 109 4.90 -10.33 6.23
N LEU A 110 4.98 -11.54 5.66
CA LEU A 110 4.16 -11.92 4.51
C LEU A 110 2.66 -11.87 4.81
N ARG A 111 2.23 -12.34 6.00
CA ARG A 111 0.83 -12.23 6.43
C ARG A 111 0.39 -10.77 6.55
N GLU A 112 1.23 -9.91 7.11
CA GLU A 112 0.93 -8.48 7.20
C GLU A 112 0.85 -7.83 5.81
N VAL A 113 1.74 -8.19 4.88
CA VAL A 113 1.68 -7.68 3.51
C VAL A 113 0.39 -8.10 2.82
N ASP A 114 -0.05 -9.35 2.99
CA ASP A 114 -1.32 -9.82 2.43
C ASP A 114 -2.52 -9.07 3.00
N GLN A 115 -2.51 -8.75 4.29
CA GLN A 115 -3.52 -7.90 4.91
C GLN A 115 -3.46 -6.48 4.32
N THR A 116 -2.29 -5.85 4.29
CA THR A 116 -2.12 -4.47 3.77
C THR A 116 -2.57 -4.34 2.32
N LEU A 117 -2.26 -5.32 1.46
CA LEU A 117 -2.68 -5.32 0.06
C LEU A 117 -4.15 -5.72 -0.13
N GLY A 118 -4.67 -6.61 0.73
CA GLY A 118 -6.07 -7.04 0.72
C GLY A 118 -7.03 -5.93 1.13
N THR A 119 -6.73 -5.17 2.19
CA THR A 119 -7.59 -4.09 2.70
C THR A 119 -7.83 -3.00 1.64
N GLN A 120 -6.82 -2.65 0.84
CA GLN A 120 -6.98 -1.61 -0.19
C GLN A 120 -7.80 -2.05 -1.40
N THR A 121 -7.81 -3.34 -1.74
CA THR A 121 -8.63 -3.83 -2.85
C THR A 121 -10.13 -3.73 -2.52
N ALA A 122 -10.49 -3.60 -1.25
CA ALA A 122 -11.86 -3.42 -0.78
C ALA A 122 -12.28 -1.96 -0.60
N GLU A 123 -11.32 -1.02 -0.53
CA GLU A 123 -11.58 0.42 -0.37
C GLU A 123 -11.56 1.18 -1.72
N GLU A 124 -11.01 0.58 -2.79
CA GLU A 124 -11.07 1.06 -4.18
C GLU A 124 -12.44 0.73 -4.86
N GLU A 125 -13.58 1.06 -4.24
CA GLU A 125 -14.85 1.13 -4.99
C GLU A 125 -14.88 2.47 -5.75
N PRO A 126 -15.20 2.47 -7.06
CA PRO A 126 -15.10 3.67 -7.87
C PRO A 126 -16.15 4.68 -7.43
N ALA A 127 -15.69 5.85 -6.95
CA ALA A 127 -16.53 7.03 -6.87
C ALA A 127 -16.96 7.39 -8.29
N GLU A 128 -18.22 7.08 -8.64
CA GLU A 128 -18.83 7.50 -9.89
C GLU A 128 -18.76 9.03 -9.99
N ASP A 129 -17.96 9.49 -10.95
CA ASP A 129 -17.89 10.87 -11.39
C ASP A 129 -19.25 11.22 -12.04
N VAL A 130 -20.15 11.83 -11.25
CA VAL A 130 -21.39 12.41 -11.75
C VAL A 130 -21.14 13.82 -12.28
N ALA A 131 -20.32 13.95 -13.32
CA ALA A 131 -20.27 15.15 -14.15
C ALA A 131 -21.09 14.93 -15.43
N GLY A 132 -22.24 15.60 -15.53
CA GLY A 132 -23.10 15.52 -16.71
C GLY A 132 -24.26 16.50 -16.69
N THR A 133 -23.94 17.79 -16.59
CA THR A 133 -24.85 18.93 -16.82
C THR A 133 -25.66 18.75 -18.12
N GLY A 134 -27.00 18.78 -18.04
CA GLY A 134 -27.86 18.75 -19.22
C GLY A 134 -29.21 19.42 -19.00
N GLY A 135 -29.43 20.54 -19.72
CA GLY A 135 -30.77 21.01 -20.08
C GLY A 135 -31.19 22.38 -19.52
N THR A 136 -30.66 23.47 -20.08
CA THR A 136 -31.34 24.77 -20.04
C THR A 136 -32.59 24.69 -20.93
N ALA A 137 -33.78 24.84 -20.34
CA ALA A 137 -35.04 24.87 -21.06
C ALA A 137 -35.19 26.18 -21.85
N ASP A 138 -35.24 26.07 -23.18
CA ASP A 138 -35.71 27.12 -24.08
C ASP A 138 -37.24 27.02 -24.15
N VAL A 139 -37.93 28.02 -23.60
CA VAL A 139 -39.40 28.16 -23.72
C VAL A 139 -39.65 29.17 -24.84
N GLY A 140 -39.74 28.65 -26.07
CA GLY A 140 -40.13 29.37 -27.27
C GLY A 140 -41.63 29.21 -27.57
N ASP A 141 -42.28 30.38 -27.64
CA ASP A 141 -43.67 30.72 -27.94
C ASP A 141 -44.29 30.02 -29.18
N PHE A 142 -45.49 29.42 -29.01
CA PHE A 142 -46.51 29.25 -30.05
C PHE A 142 -47.91 29.05 -29.44
#